data_AF-A0A2N1VB60-F1
#
_entry.id   AF-A0A2N1VB60-F1
#
_cell.length_a   1.000
_cell.length_b   1.000
_cell.length_c   1.000
_cell.angle_alpha   90.00
_cell.angle_beta   90.00
_cell.angle_gamma   90.00
#
_symmetry.space_group_name_H-M   'P 1'
#
loop_
_entity.id
_entity.type
_entity.pdbx_description
1 polymer ?
#
loop_
_entity_poly.entity_id
_entity_poly.type
_entity_poly.pdbx_seq_one_letter_code
_entity_poly.pdbx_strand_id
1 'polypeptide(L)'
;MKIKYVLISTIMLITLGATVFGQTKQKTTTKTAIKQKDVSSVLGKPIFESIVDSLNTKVWIITQKKYKGMMQTKMGKMMGKMKADNKTMDKTTKNAILTGTHYFILDVTNIRDNKEFADSSAKVEIVSPAKKIASLKLQPMMNHFGGGVTFDEKGEYLFTINLNIGMGYKTSQFKYKIK
;
A
#
# COMPACT_ATOMS: atom_id res chain seq x y z
N MET A 1 -53.81 -1.20 36.88
CA MET A 1 -54.81 -0.83 35.86
C MET A 1 -54.08 -0.01 34.81
N LYS A 2 -53.75 -0.47 33.59
CA LYS A 2 -54.57 -0.88 32.42
C LYS A 2 -55.63 0.16 32.02
N ILE A 3 -55.41 0.81 30.86
CA ILE A 3 -56.30 1.12 29.70
C ILE A 3 -55.51 2.16 28.87
N LYS A 4 -54.93 1.88 27.69
CA LYS A 4 -55.38 1.36 26.38
C LYS A 4 -55.46 2.50 25.35
N TYR A 5 -54.56 2.40 24.36
CA TYR A 5 -54.64 2.77 22.93
C TYR A 5 -55.55 3.91 22.47
N VAL A 6 -54.94 4.86 21.75
CA VAL A 6 -55.59 5.54 20.62
C VAL A 6 -54.69 5.39 19.39
N LEU A 7 -55.30 4.86 18.32
CA LEU A 7 -54.75 4.46 17.04
C LEU A 7 -55.47 5.34 16.01
N ILE A 8 -54.79 6.28 15.33
CA ILE A 8 -55.30 6.97 14.12
C ILE A 8 -54.06 7.38 13.28
N SER A 9 -53.57 6.51 12.41
CA SER A 9 -53.76 6.53 10.94
C SER A 9 -53.51 7.89 10.27
N THR A 10 -52.38 8.04 9.58
CA THR A 10 -52.37 8.69 8.26
C THR A 10 -51.25 8.10 7.40
N ILE A 11 -51.65 7.30 6.43
CA ILE A 11 -50.84 6.88 5.30
C ILE A 11 -50.78 8.07 4.33
N MET A 12 -49.60 8.53 3.95
CA MET A 12 -49.43 9.35 2.75
C MET A 12 -48.45 8.65 1.81
N LEU A 13 -49.02 7.95 0.82
CA LEU A 13 -48.33 7.63 -0.42
C LEU A 13 -48.12 8.92 -1.20
N ILE A 14 -46.87 9.24 -1.53
CA ILE A 14 -46.55 10.11 -2.65
C ILE A 14 -45.80 9.26 -3.68
N THR A 15 -46.52 8.95 -4.75
CA THR A 15 -46.00 8.30 -5.96
C THR A 15 -45.39 9.31 -6.93
N LEU A 16 -44.35 8.84 -7.61
CA LEU A 16 -43.83 9.23 -8.92
C LEU A 16 -43.14 10.60 -9.11
N GLY A 17 -41.83 10.49 -9.38
CA GLY A 17 -41.07 11.44 -10.19
C GLY A 17 -39.84 10.73 -10.75
N ALA A 18 -40.00 9.99 -11.85
CA ALA A 18 -38.88 9.45 -12.61
C ALA A 18 -38.19 10.60 -13.36
N THR A 19 -37.08 11.12 -12.82
CA THR A 19 -36.17 11.94 -13.62
C THR A 19 -35.27 11.04 -14.43
N VAL A 20 -35.65 10.93 -15.70
CA VAL A 20 -34.91 10.27 -16.78
C VAL A 20 -33.56 10.96 -16.98
N PHE A 21 -32.52 10.13 -16.99
CA PHE A 21 -31.28 10.23 -17.75
C PHE A 21 -30.87 11.62 -18.30
N GLY A 22 -29.88 12.19 -17.63
CA GLY A 22 -29.05 13.27 -18.14
C GLY A 22 -27.58 13.10 -17.78
N GLN A 23 -27.06 11.86 -17.70
CA GLN A 23 -25.61 11.66 -17.68
C GLN A 23 -25.12 11.77 -19.11
N THR A 24 -24.62 12.97 -19.45
CA THR A 24 -23.68 13.17 -20.54
C THR A 24 -22.68 12.02 -20.53
N LYS A 25 -22.74 11.18 -21.57
CA LYS A 25 -21.73 10.18 -21.87
C LYS A 25 -20.42 10.93 -22.19
N GLN A 26 -19.72 11.40 -21.16
CA GLN A 26 -18.27 11.34 -21.24
C GLN A 26 -17.98 9.85 -21.33
N LYS A 27 -17.64 9.44 -22.55
CA LYS A 27 -16.97 8.18 -22.83
C LYS A 27 -15.59 8.30 -22.18
N THR A 28 -15.54 8.28 -20.85
CA THR A 28 -14.34 7.97 -20.12
C THR A 28 -14.03 6.57 -20.59
N THR A 29 -13.05 6.46 -21.48
CA THR A 29 -12.35 5.21 -21.70
C THR A 29 -11.78 4.86 -20.33
N THR A 30 -12.57 4.18 -19.50
CA THR A 30 -12.04 3.36 -18.43
C THR A 30 -11.21 2.35 -19.21
N LYS A 31 -9.94 2.69 -19.41
CA LYS A 31 -8.91 1.70 -19.69
C LYS A 31 -9.17 0.68 -18.59
N THR A 32 -9.67 -0.49 -18.99
CA THR A 32 -9.73 -1.67 -18.14
C THR A 32 -8.39 -1.67 -17.45
N ALA A 33 -8.37 -1.39 -16.14
CA ALA A 33 -7.13 -1.34 -15.39
C ALA A 33 -6.52 -2.73 -15.64
N ILE A 34 -5.49 -2.76 -16.49
CA ILE A 34 -4.74 -3.98 -16.78
C ILE A 34 -4.43 -4.50 -15.40
N LYS A 35 -5.01 -5.66 -15.02
CA LYS A 35 -4.85 -6.25 -13.67
C LYS A 35 -3.41 -6.03 -13.27
N GLN A 36 -3.19 -5.06 -12.38
CA GLN A 36 -1.87 -4.60 -12.07
C GLN A 36 -1.24 -5.78 -11.36
N LYS A 37 -0.33 -6.47 -12.05
CA LYS A 37 0.18 -7.75 -11.56
C LYS A 37 0.75 -7.53 -10.16
N ASP A 38 0.25 -8.30 -9.21
CA ASP A 38 0.59 -8.28 -7.79
C ASP A 38 2.12 -8.32 -7.62
N VAL A 39 2.68 -7.56 -6.67
CA VAL A 39 4.11 -7.56 -6.32
C VAL A 39 4.62 -8.99 -6.08
N SER A 40 3.80 -9.85 -5.48
CA SER A 40 4.10 -11.27 -5.28
C SER A 40 4.40 -12.03 -6.58
N SER A 41 3.79 -11.64 -7.71
CA SER A 41 4.05 -12.29 -9.01
C SER A 41 5.46 -12.04 -9.54
N VAL A 42 6.15 -11.01 -9.04
CA VAL A 42 7.51 -10.65 -9.43
C VAL A 42 8.53 -11.14 -8.42
N LEU A 43 8.23 -10.97 -7.13
CA LEU A 43 9.18 -11.20 -6.05
C LEU A 43 9.06 -12.58 -5.42
N GLY A 44 7.97 -13.29 -5.70
CA GLY A 44 7.63 -14.54 -5.03
C GLY A 44 7.09 -14.29 -3.62
N LYS A 45 7.32 -15.26 -2.73
CA LYS A 45 6.80 -15.24 -1.36
C LYS A 45 7.40 -14.07 -0.55
N PRO A 46 6.58 -13.30 0.19
CA PRO A 46 7.08 -12.26 1.09
C PRO A 46 7.84 -12.85 2.27
N ILE A 47 8.73 -12.06 2.86
CA ILE A 47 9.43 -12.42 4.10
C ILE A 47 8.54 -12.23 5.34
N PHE A 48 7.49 -11.43 5.21
CA PHE A 48 6.48 -11.18 6.22
C PHE A 48 5.16 -10.88 5.54
N GLU A 49 4.08 -11.50 6.02
CA GLU A 49 2.71 -11.24 5.60
C GLU A 49 1.82 -11.21 6.85
N SER A 50 0.92 -10.25 6.92
CA SER A 50 -0.03 -10.12 8.02
C SER A 50 -1.36 -9.56 7.52
N ILE A 51 -2.46 -10.09 8.05
CA ILE A 51 -3.81 -9.62 7.77
C ILE A 51 -4.43 -9.13 9.08
N VAL A 52 -4.62 -7.82 9.20
CA VAL A 52 -5.19 -7.17 10.39
C VAL A 52 -6.11 -6.04 9.94
N ASP A 53 -7.30 -5.92 10.52
CA ASP A 53 -8.25 -4.83 10.23
C ASP A 53 -8.51 -4.61 8.73
N SER A 54 -8.70 -5.72 7.99
CA SER A 54 -8.89 -5.74 6.53
C SER A 54 -7.70 -5.25 5.70
N LEU A 55 -6.52 -5.06 6.29
CA LEU A 55 -5.27 -4.77 5.59
C LEU A 55 -4.47 -6.06 5.41
N ASN A 56 -4.15 -6.41 4.16
CA ASN A 56 -3.07 -7.36 3.90
C ASN A 56 -1.77 -6.57 3.71
N THR A 57 -0.81 -6.82 4.60
CA THR A 57 0.51 -6.19 4.60
C THR A 57 1.55 -7.24 4.24
N LYS A 58 2.27 -7.05 3.12
CA LYS A 58 3.34 -7.94 2.67
C LYS A 58 4.66 -7.19 2.55
N VAL A 59 5.76 -7.84 2.94
CA VAL A 59 7.09 -7.24 2.90
C VAL A 59 8.08 -8.11 2.15
N TRP A 60 8.94 -7.46 1.37
CA TRP A 60 10.16 -8.05 0.81
C TRP A 60 11.36 -7.17 1.13
N ILE A 61 12.48 -7.80 1.44
CA ILE A 61 13.79 -7.17 1.55
C ILE A 61 14.70 -7.89 0.55
N ILE A 62 15.21 -7.15 -0.43
CA ILE A 62 16.07 -7.68 -1.48
C ILE A 62 17.34 -6.85 -1.61
N THR A 63 18.43 -7.41 -2.13
CA THR A 63 19.64 -6.61 -2.37
C THR A 63 19.40 -5.53 -3.42
N GLN A 64 20.08 -4.39 -3.31
CA GLN A 64 19.99 -3.33 -4.33
C GLN A 64 20.45 -3.83 -5.70
N LYS A 65 21.41 -4.77 -5.76
CA LYS A 65 21.81 -5.43 -7.01
C LYS A 65 20.65 -6.15 -7.68
N LYS A 66 19.88 -6.94 -6.91
CA LYS A 66 18.68 -7.63 -7.43
C LYS A 66 17.61 -6.63 -7.86
N TYR A 67 17.35 -5.60 -7.05
CA TYR A 67 16.38 -4.55 -7.39
C TYR A 67 16.73 -3.84 -8.70
N LYS A 68 17.97 -3.36 -8.85
CA LYS A 68 18.46 -2.70 -10.06
C LYS A 68 18.40 -3.61 -11.29
N GLY A 69 18.75 -4.89 -11.15
CA GLY A 69 18.61 -5.88 -12.21
C GLY A 69 17.16 -6.05 -12.65
N MET A 70 16.22 -6.16 -11.70
CA MET A 70 14.79 -6.26 -12.02
C MET A 70 14.27 -5.01 -12.71
N MET A 71 14.71 -3.81 -12.30
CA MET A 71 14.34 -2.53 -12.90
C MET A 71 14.70 -2.40 -14.40
N GLN A 72 15.57 -3.26 -14.93
CA GLN A 72 15.88 -3.29 -16.36
C GLN A 72 14.81 -4.04 -17.18
N THR A 73 14.04 -4.93 -16.55
CA THR A 73 12.95 -5.69 -17.19
C THR A 73 11.71 -4.83 -17.39
N LYS A 74 10.83 -5.20 -18.34
CA LYS A 74 9.54 -4.52 -18.55
C LYS A 74 8.71 -4.43 -17.28
N MET A 75 8.76 -5.47 -16.44
CA MET A 75 7.99 -5.57 -15.22
C MET A 75 8.59 -4.76 -14.07
N GLY A 76 9.91 -4.76 -13.91
CA GLY A 76 10.56 -3.88 -12.93
C GLY A 76 10.42 -2.40 -13.28
N LYS A 77 10.50 -2.02 -14.57
CA LYS A 77 10.20 -0.64 -15.00
C LYS A 77 8.81 -0.18 -14.58
N MET A 78 7.84 -1.08 -14.46
CA MET A 78 6.50 -0.78 -13.98
C MET A 78 6.47 -0.56 -12.46
N MET A 79 7.15 -1.42 -11.69
CA MET A 79 7.31 -1.26 -10.23
C MET A 79 8.08 0.03 -9.87
N GLY A 80 8.97 0.50 -10.74
CA GLY A 80 9.72 1.73 -10.52
C GLY A 80 8.95 3.04 -10.75
N LYS A 81 7.69 3.00 -11.17
CA LYS A 81 6.89 4.20 -11.42
C LYS A 81 6.29 4.73 -10.13
N MET A 82 6.23 6.06 -9.98
CA MET A 82 5.54 6.74 -8.88
C MET A 82 4.01 6.73 -9.08
N LYS A 83 3.26 6.90 -7.98
CA LYS A 83 1.78 6.88 -7.96
C LYS A 83 1.11 8.09 -8.64
N ALA A 84 1.78 9.24 -8.72
CA ALA A 84 1.24 10.45 -9.36
C ALA A 84 1.73 10.62 -10.81
N ASP A 85 0.83 10.39 -11.77
CA ASP A 85 0.76 10.96 -13.13
C ASP A 85 2.08 11.31 -13.85
N ASN A 86 2.73 10.32 -14.45
CA ASN A 86 3.77 10.50 -15.49
C ASN A 86 4.94 11.46 -15.14
N LYS A 87 5.07 11.96 -13.90
CA LYS A 87 6.21 12.75 -13.47
C LYS A 87 7.37 11.82 -13.21
N THR A 88 8.46 12.07 -13.93
CA THR A 88 9.75 11.46 -13.66
C THR A 88 10.09 11.71 -12.19
N MET A 89 10.32 10.64 -11.44
CA MET A 89 10.81 10.71 -10.05
C MET A 89 12.01 11.68 -10.01
N ASP A 90 11.97 12.66 -9.12
CA ASP A 90 13.07 13.62 -9.00
C ASP A 90 14.36 12.88 -8.63
N LYS A 91 15.50 13.47 -9.00
CA LYS A 91 16.80 12.83 -8.84
C LYS A 91 17.09 12.49 -7.37
N THR A 92 16.65 13.32 -6.43
CA THR A 92 16.90 13.13 -5.00
C THR A 92 16.12 11.93 -4.47
N THR A 93 14.82 11.86 -4.76
CA THR A 93 13.97 10.72 -4.37
C THR A 93 14.45 9.42 -5.02
N LYS A 94 14.81 9.49 -6.31
CA LYS A 94 15.41 8.35 -7.03
C LYS A 94 16.69 7.87 -6.37
N ASN A 95 17.58 8.80 -6.02
CA ASN A 95 18.82 8.45 -5.35
C ASN A 95 18.53 7.79 -3.99
N ALA A 96 17.64 8.37 -3.17
CA ALA A 96 17.28 7.84 -1.85
C ALA A 96 16.75 6.39 -1.93
N ILE A 97 15.93 6.08 -2.93
CA ILE A 97 15.38 4.74 -3.20
C ILE A 97 16.48 3.77 -3.69
N LEU A 98 17.51 4.25 -4.40
CA LEU A 98 18.58 3.44 -5.00
C LEU A 98 19.86 3.32 -4.17
N THR A 99 19.97 4.07 -3.08
CA THR A 99 21.05 3.98 -2.09
C THR A 99 20.85 2.85 -1.08
N GLY A 100 21.92 2.47 -0.41
CA GLY A 100 21.95 1.40 0.59
C GLY A 100 22.34 0.04 0.04
N THR A 101 22.30 -0.97 0.90
CA THR A 101 22.66 -2.36 0.54
C THR A 101 21.46 -3.14 0.03
N HIS A 102 20.26 -2.79 0.50
CA HIS A 102 19.01 -3.47 0.21
C HIS A 102 17.91 -2.47 -0.18
N TYR A 103 16.85 -3.02 -0.75
CA TYR A 103 15.63 -2.34 -1.08
C TYR A 103 14.49 -2.97 -0.29
N PHE A 104 13.77 -2.14 0.46
CA PHE A 104 12.62 -2.51 1.26
C PHE A 104 11.35 -2.26 0.45
N ILE A 105 10.50 -3.27 0.34
CA ILE A 105 9.25 -3.24 -0.43
C ILE A 105 8.12 -3.58 0.53
N LEU A 106 7.13 -2.71 0.59
CA LEU A 106 5.93 -2.86 1.40
C LEU A 106 4.70 -2.77 0.49
N ASP A 107 4.00 -3.87 0.32
CA ASP A 107 2.70 -3.92 -0.37
C ASP A 107 1.58 -3.93 0.67
N VAL A 108 0.57 -3.08 0.44
CA VAL A 108 -0.58 -2.94 1.34
C VAL A 108 -1.85 -2.86 0.51
N THR A 109 -2.72 -3.86 0.69
CA THR A 109 -4.01 -3.91 0.00
C THR A 109 -5.16 -4.09 0.99
N ASN A 110 -6.33 -3.57 0.64
CA ASN A 110 -7.57 -3.85 1.35
C ASN A 110 -8.07 -5.22 0.92
N ILE A 111 -8.28 -6.15 1.84
CA ILE A 111 -8.74 -7.51 1.50
C ILE A 111 -10.15 -7.55 0.89
N ARG A 112 -10.95 -6.48 1.07
CA ARG A 112 -12.34 -6.42 0.62
C ARG A 112 -12.45 -6.22 -0.89
N ASP A 113 -11.62 -5.35 -1.46
CA ASP A 113 -11.66 -5.00 -2.88
C ASP A 113 -10.30 -5.12 -3.58
N ASN A 114 -9.28 -5.59 -2.85
CA ASN A 114 -7.89 -5.73 -3.28
C ASN A 114 -7.30 -4.44 -3.84
N LYS A 115 -7.80 -3.28 -3.40
CA LYS A 115 -7.28 -1.98 -3.80
C LYS A 115 -6.26 -1.47 -2.80
N GLU A 116 -5.36 -0.64 -3.29
CA GLU A 116 -4.49 0.18 -2.45
C GLU A 116 -5.27 1.26 -1.72
N PHE A 117 -4.74 1.68 -0.58
CA PHE A 117 -5.25 2.83 0.16
C PHE A 117 -4.78 4.14 -0.50
N ALA A 118 -5.71 5.07 -0.74
CA ALA A 118 -5.39 6.43 -1.18
C ALA A 118 -4.67 7.21 -0.05
N ASP A 119 -3.83 8.19 -0.43
CA ASP A 119 -3.17 9.15 0.49
C ASP A 119 -2.42 8.54 1.69
N SER A 120 -1.88 7.33 1.48
CA SER A 120 -1.16 6.60 2.52
C SER A 120 0.33 6.97 2.55
N SER A 121 0.92 6.93 3.75
CA SER A 121 2.36 7.10 3.96
C SER A 121 2.88 6.02 4.89
N ALA A 122 4.12 5.58 4.66
CA ALA A 122 4.73 4.50 5.42
C ALA A 122 6.13 4.86 5.92
N LYS A 123 6.39 4.55 7.18
CA LYS A 123 7.69 4.65 7.84
C LYS A 123 8.03 3.28 8.43
N VAL A 124 9.29 2.89 8.37
CA VAL A 124 9.80 1.71 9.05
C VAL A 124 10.80 2.15 10.10
N GLU A 125 10.66 1.64 11.31
CA GLU A 125 11.67 1.71 12.36
C GLU A 125 12.40 0.37 12.42
N ILE A 126 13.72 0.45 12.55
CA ILE A 126 14.62 -0.68 12.40
C ILE A 126 15.51 -0.72 13.64
N VAL A 127 15.48 -1.84 14.36
CA VAL A 127 16.42 -2.11 15.46
C VAL A 127 17.40 -3.18 15.00
N SER A 128 18.69 -2.84 15.00
CA SER A 128 19.76 -3.73 14.57
C SER A 128 20.10 -4.81 15.62
N PRO A 129 20.86 -5.86 15.24
CA PRO A 129 21.42 -6.82 16.19
C PRO A 129 22.16 -6.15 17.35
N ALA A 130 23.00 -5.14 17.06
CA ALA A 130 23.68 -4.30 18.03
C ALA A 130 22.79 -3.24 18.71
N LYS A 131 21.46 -3.36 18.58
CA LYS A 131 20.44 -2.49 19.20
C LYS A 131 20.47 -1.03 18.76
N LYS A 132 21.10 -0.73 17.62
CA LYS A 132 21.02 0.61 17.01
C LYS A 132 19.62 0.81 16.41
N ILE A 133 19.07 2.00 16.59
CA ILE A 133 17.76 2.37 16.04
C ILE A 133 17.99 3.25 14.81
N ALA A 134 17.33 2.90 13.72
CA ALA A 134 17.28 3.69 12.50
C ALA A 134 15.82 3.81 12.02
N SER A 135 15.58 4.74 11.10
CA SER A 135 14.29 4.84 10.44
C SER A 135 14.42 5.05 8.94
N LEU A 136 13.48 4.45 8.22
CA LEU A 136 13.33 4.55 6.78
C LEU A 136 11.95 5.12 6.45
N LYS A 137 11.92 6.28 5.79
CA LYS A 137 10.69 6.78 5.15
C LYS A 137 10.53 6.11 3.80
N LEU A 138 9.43 5.40 3.58
CA LEU A 138 9.13 4.76 2.31
C LEU A 138 8.44 5.74 1.37
N GLN A 139 8.75 5.63 0.08
CA GLN A 139 8.18 6.43 -0.98
C GLN A 139 7.00 5.69 -1.63
N PRO A 140 5.88 6.37 -1.90
CA PRO A 140 4.74 5.76 -2.56
C PRO A 140 5.06 5.50 -4.05
N MET A 141 5.06 4.23 -4.42
CA MET A 141 5.21 3.77 -5.80
C MET A 141 3.82 3.42 -6.36
N MET A 142 3.75 3.12 -7.65
CA MET A 142 2.49 2.87 -8.35
C MET A 142 1.68 1.69 -7.81
N ASN A 143 2.32 0.73 -7.14
CA ASN A 143 1.65 -0.45 -6.56
C ASN A 143 2.20 -0.93 -5.21
N HIS A 144 3.04 -0.13 -4.55
CA HIS A 144 3.67 -0.48 -3.28
C HIS A 144 4.34 0.75 -2.68
N PHE A 145 4.92 0.60 -1.51
CA PHE A 145 5.87 1.54 -0.90
C PHE A 145 7.28 0.99 -0.98
N GLY A 146 8.24 1.85 -1.29
CA GLY A 146 9.62 1.45 -1.53
C GLY A 146 10.67 2.38 -0.93
N GLY A 147 11.80 1.82 -0.49
CA GLY A 147 12.91 2.62 0.04
C GLY A 147 14.22 1.85 0.12
N GLY A 148 15.33 2.56 -0.09
CA GLY A 148 16.67 2.02 0.08
C GLY A 148 17.04 1.92 1.56
N VAL A 149 17.67 0.81 1.97
CA VAL A 149 18.11 0.58 3.36
C VAL A 149 19.51 0.01 3.40
N THR A 150 20.31 0.45 4.38
CA THR A 150 21.63 -0.10 4.68
C THR A 150 21.54 -0.99 5.91
N PHE A 151 22.05 -2.20 5.80
CA PHE A 151 22.33 -3.09 6.92
C PHE A 151 23.85 -3.21 7.05
N ASP A 152 24.40 -2.71 8.16
CA ASP A 152 25.85 -2.66 8.42
C ASP A 152 26.37 -3.95 9.06
N GLU A 153 25.47 -4.79 9.56
CA GLU A 153 25.80 -6.05 10.21
C GLU A 153 24.83 -7.16 9.84
N LYS A 154 25.30 -8.39 9.91
CA LYS A 154 24.46 -9.60 9.76
C LYS A 154 23.77 -9.89 11.09
N GLY A 155 22.61 -10.52 11.04
CA GLY A 155 21.89 -10.92 12.25
C GLY A 155 20.39 -10.66 12.17
N GLU A 156 19.71 -10.87 13.29
CA GLU A 156 18.27 -10.63 13.42
C GLU A 156 17.99 -9.14 13.68
N TYR A 157 17.21 -8.55 12.79
CA TYR A 157 16.69 -7.19 12.92
C TYR A 157 15.22 -7.24 13.32
N LEU A 158 14.78 -6.24 14.08
CA LEU A 158 13.37 -5.99 14.39
C LEU A 158 12.88 -4.81 13.55
N PHE A 159 11.78 -5.01 12.83
CA PHE A 159 11.17 -4.01 11.97
C PHE A 159 9.80 -3.65 12.51
N THR A 160 9.52 -2.36 12.65
CA THR A 160 8.21 -1.83 13.02
C THR A 160 7.72 -0.95 11.87
N ILE A 161 6.69 -1.42 11.16
CA ILE A 161 6.03 -0.67 10.09
C ILE A 161 4.97 0.21 10.72
N ASN A 162 5.03 1.51 10.44
CA ASN A 162 4.03 2.50 10.81
C ASN A 162 3.39 3.04 9.53
N LEU A 163 2.12 2.69 9.32
CA LEU A 163 1.34 3.02 8.15
C LEU A 163 0.25 4.03 8.53
N ASN A 164 0.23 5.19 7.88
CA ASN A 164 -0.90 6.11 7.92
C ASN A 164 -1.80 5.80 6.72
N ILE A 165 -3.07 5.44 6.97
CA ILE A 165 -4.08 5.13 5.95
C ILE A 165 -5.18 6.19 5.84
N GLY A 166 -4.91 7.43 6.26
CA GLY A 166 -5.85 8.56 6.25
C GLY A 166 -6.90 8.50 7.36
N MET A 167 -7.48 7.32 7.60
CA MET A 167 -8.45 7.06 8.68
C MET A 167 -7.79 6.75 10.03
N GLY A 168 -6.45 6.70 10.09
CA GLY A 168 -5.70 6.40 11.29
C GLY A 168 -4.35 5.76 11.01
N TYR A 169 -3.66 5.38 12.08
CA TYR A 169 -2.38 4.71 12.04
C TYR A 169 -2.53 3.21 12.30
N LYS A 170 -1.76 2.41 11.57
CA LYS A 170 -1.65 0.97 11.73
C LYS A 170 -0.19 0.61 11.90
N THR A 171 0.08 -0.26 12.86
CA THR A 171 1.43 -0.71 13.18
C THR A 171 1.52 -2.21 13.05
N SER A 172 2.61 -2.70 12.47
CA SER A 172 2.93 -4.12 12.41
C SER A 172 4.40 -4.33 12.66
N GLN A 173 4.74 -5.39 13.39
CA GLN A 173 6.10 -5.67 13.80
C GLN A 173 6.52 -7.08 13.39
N PHE A 174 7.74 -7.22 12.91
CA PHE A 174 8.30 -8.53 12.55
C PHE A 174 9.82 -8.56 12.71
N LYS A 175 10.35 -9.76 12.84
CA LYS A 175 11.79 -10.02 12.88
C LYS A 175 12.24 -10.62 11.56
N TYR A 176 13.42 -10.24 11.09
CA TYR A 176 14.02 -10.84 9.90
C TYR A 176 15.55 -10.87 10.01
N LYS A 177 16.16 -11.98 9.54
CA LYS A 177 17.59 -12.20 9.61
C LYS A 177 18.28 -11.81 8.30
N ILE A 178 19.14 -10.80 8.36
CA ILE A 178 20.04 -10.42 7.26
C ILE A 178 21.25 -11.36 7.27
N LYS A 179 21.57 -11.93 6.10
CA LYS A 179 22.60 -12.96 5.90
C LYS A 179 23.89 -12.41 5.28
#